data_AF-A0A7S0SY48-F1
#
_entry.id   AF-A0A7S0SY48-F1
#
_cell.length_a   1.000
_cell.length_b   1.000
_cell.length_c   1.000
_cell.angle_alpha   90.00
_cell.angle_beta   90.00
_cell.angle_gamma   90.00
#
_symmetry.space_group_name_H-M   'P 1'
#
loop_
_entity.id
_entity.type
_entity.pdbx_description
1 polymer ?
#
loop_
_entity_poly.entity_id
_entity_poly.type
_entity_poly.pdbx_seq_one_letter_code
_entity_poly.pdbx_strand_id
1 'polypeptide(L)'
;MASELLNSIESDLPEHILSLTNEEFKQHIRMLDNEIRIMKSEFNRIKHDSVNHTQHIKENKEKIKVNKQLPYLVANVIELIDPYDDSNEDYTGSTNKSQAIDSTTNSSFKFTGRGAVVKTSTRQTVYLPIPGLIRADELKPGELVGVNKDSYIILEKLPTEFDSRVKAMEVDEKPTEDYTDIG
;
A
#
# COMPACT_ATOMS: atom_id res chain seq x y z
N MET A 1 -27.60 52.34 -17.53
CA MET A 1 -26.66 51.90 -16.48
C MET A 1 -27.27 50.98 -15.43
N ALA A 2 -28.21 51.40 -14.57
CA ALA A 2 -28.79 50.47 -13.57
C ALA A 2 -29.66 49.35 -14.18
N SER A 3 -30.37 49.66 -15.27
CA SER A 3 -31.19 48.71 -16.03
C SER A 3 -30.37 47.71 -16.87
N GLU A 4 -29.21 48.12 -17.37
CA GLU A 4 -28.30 47.23 -18.13
C GLU A 4 -27.59 46.23 -17.23
N LEU A 5 -27.29 46.61 -15.98
CA LEU A 5 -26.71 45.70 -14.98
C LEU A 5 -27.70 44.64 -14.50
N LEU A 6 -28.99 44.99 -14.38
CA LEU A 6 -30.05 44.03 -14.06
C LEU A 6 -30.23 42.98 -15.17
N ASN A 7 -30.24 43.42 -16.44
CA ASN A 7 -30.35 42.51 -17.59
C ASN A 7 -29.14 41.57 -17.73
N SER A 8 -27.93 41.98 -17.33
CA SER A 8 -26.75 41.10 -17.35
C SER A 8 -26.75 40.04 -16.24
N ILE A 9 -27.45 40.28 -15.13
CA ILE A 9 -27.58 39.31 -14.03
C ILE A 9 -28.66 38.29 -14.38
N GLU A 10 -29.71 38.71 -15.07
CA GLU A 10 -30.83 37.86 -15.48
C GLU A 10 -30.42 36.78 -16.50
N SER A 11 -29.36 37.02 -17.30
CA SER A 11 -28.82 36.04 -18.25
C SER A 11 -27.95 34.95 -17.62
N ASP A 12 -27.43 35.17 -16.40
CA ASP A 12 -26.58 34.21 -15.67
C ASP A 12 -27.38 33.34 -14.69
N LEU A 13 -28.67 33.63 -14.52
CA LEU A 13 -29.55 32.83 -13.68
C LEU A 13 -30.05 31.60 -14.48
N PRO A 14 -29.82 30.36 -13.99
CA PRO A 14 -30.27 29.17 -14.69
C PRO A 14 -31.80 29.19 -14.89
N GLU A 15 -32.28 28.80 -16.08
CA GLU A 15 -33.70 28.86 -16.49
C GLU A 15 -34.68 28.27 -15.46
N HIS A 16 -34.23 27.25 -14.72
CA HIS A 16 -35.02 26.63 -13.65
C HIS A 16 -35.40 27.64 -12.55
N ILE A 17 -34.52 28.57 -12.19
CA ILE A 17 -34.76 29.62 -11.19
C ILE A 17 -35.81 30.61 -11.69
N LEU A 18 -35.79 30.99 -12.96
CA LEU A 18 -36.78 31.91 -13.55
C LEU A 18 -38.20 31.32 -13.59
N SER A 19 -38.32 29.99 -13.60
CA SER A 19 -39.61 29.28 -13.65
C SER A 19 -40.25 29.01 -12.28
N LEU A 20 -39.51 29.17 -11.18
CA LEU A 20 -39.99 28.83 -9.84
C LEU A 20 -40.91 29.90 -9.23
N THR A 21 -41.90 29.45 -8.45
CA THR A 21 -42.76 30.33 -7.65
C THR A 21 -42.08 30.78 -6.35
N ASN A 22 -42.52 31.92 -5.80
CA ASN A 22 -41.92 32.51 -4.59
C ASN A 22 -41.99 31.57 -3.35
N GLU A 23 -42.96 30.66 -3.31
CA GLU A 23 -43.05 29.65 -2.25
C GLU A 23 -42.05 28.50 -2.43
N GLU A 24 -41.87 28.03 -3.67
CA GLU A 24 -40.87 27.01 -4.00
C GLU A 24 -39.45 27.51 -3.70
N PHE A 25 -39.17 28.78 -3.96
CA PHE A 25 -37.91 29.42 -3.56
C PHE A 25 -37.63 29.34 -2.06
N LYS A 26 -38.65 29.63 -1.23
CA LYS A 26 -38.51 29.57 0.23
C LYS A 26 -38.31 28.15 0.73
N GLN A 27 -38.93 27.16 0.08
CA GLN A 27 -38.71 25.76 0.39
C GLN A 27 -37.30 25.31 -0.01
N HIS A 28 -36.81 25.72 -1.19
CA HIS A 28 -35.48 25.39 -1.69
C HIS A 28 -34.38 25.98 -0.79
N ILE A 29 -34.53 27.23 -0.34
CA ILE A 29 -33.60 27.85 0.62
C ILE A 29 -33.52 27.04 1.92
N ARG A 30 -34.66 26.61 2.47
CA ARG A 30 -34.68 25.78 3.70
C ARG A 30 -34.06 24.40 3.48
N MET A 31 -34.26 23.81 2.30
CA MET A 31 -33.64 22.53 1.94
C MET A 31 -32.12 22.68 1.87
N LEU A 32 -31.64 23.70 1.16
CA LEU A 32 -30.21 24.00 1.05
C LEU A 32 -29.57 24.34 2.39
N ASP A 33 -30.24 25.08 3.26
CA ASP A 33 -29.75 25.37 4.62
C ASP A 33 -29.58 24.10 5.45
N ASN A 34 -30.54 23.18 5.35
CA ASN A 34 -30.46 21.88 6.01
C ASN A 34 -29.33 21.03 5.42
N GLU A 35 -29.18 21.02 4.10
CA GLU A 35 -28.11 20.30 3.41
C GLU A 35 -26.74 20.84 3.79
N ILE A 36 -26.54 22.16 3.79
CA ILE A 36 -25.31 22.83 4.23
C ILE A 36 -24.98 22.47 5.68
N ARG A 37 -25.99 22.38 6.56
CA ARG A 37 -25.78 21.98 7.96
C ARG A 37 -25.31 20.54 8.08
N ILE A 38 -25.92 19.62 7.33
CA ILE A 38 -25.52 18.21 7.30
C ILE A 38 -24.10 18.10 6.72
N MET A 39 -23.83 18.71 5.57
CA MET A 39 -22.52 18.72 4.92
C MET A 39 -21.42 19.27 5.82
N LYS A 40 -21.67 20.37 6.55
CA LYS A 40 -20.71 20.91 7.53
C LYS A 40 -20.41 19.92 8.66
N SER A 41 -21.43 19.20 9.14
CA SER A 41 -21.26 18.17 10.16
C SER A 41 -20.42 17.00 9.64
N GLU A 42 -20.73 16.51 8.44
CA GLU A 42 -19.99 15.43 7.80
C GLU A 42 -18.55 15.81 7.47
N PHE A 43 -18.34 17.03 6.97
CA PHE A 43 -17.00 17.56 6.71
C PHE A 43 -16.14 17.54 7.98
N ASN A 44 -16.70 17.98 9.11
CA ASN A 44 -15.99 17.97 10.38
C ASN A 44 -15.72 16.55 10.89
N ARG A 45 -16.66 15.61 10.69
CA ARG A 45 -16.47 14.18 11.00
C ARG A 45 -15.32 13.60 10.18
N ILE A 46 -15.37 13.72 8.86
CA ILE A 46 -14.34 13.22 7.93
C ILE A 46 -12.98 13.86 8.25
N LYS A 47 -12.97 15.16 8.57
CA LYS A 47 -11.74 15.86 8.94
C LYS A 47 -11.10 15.26 10.20
N HIS A 48 -11.89 14.99 11.25
CA HIS A 48 -11.40 14.36 12.47
C HIS A 48 -10.89 12.94 12.19
N ASP A 49 -11.64 12.14 11.42
CA ASP A 49 -11.24 10.77 11.07
C ASP A 49 -9.95 10.76 10.23
N SER A 50 -9.81 11.71 9.30
CA SER A 50 -8.58 11.90 8.53
C SER A 50 -7.38 12.19 9.43
N VAL A 51 -7.54 13.06 10.43
CA VAL A 51 -6.46 13.37 11.38
C VAL A 51 -6.10 12.12 12.19
N ASN A 52 -7.09 11.39 12.70
CA ASN A 52 -6.85 10.14 13.44
C ASN A 52 -6.12 9.09 12.59
N HIS A 53 -6.55 8.88 11.35
CA HIS A 53 -5.87 7.97 10.43
C HIS A 53 -4.43 8.41 10.13
N THR A 54 -4.18 9.72 9.96
CA THR A 54 -2.80 10.21 9.75
C THR A 54 -1.92 9.98 10.97
N GLN A 55 -2.47 10.10 12.19
CA GLN A 55 -1.76 9.79 13.42
C GLN A 55 -1.43 8.30 13.51
N HIS A 56 -2.40 7.41 13.25
CA HIS A 56 -2.16 5.97 13.24
C HIS A 56 -1.12 5.55 12.20
N ILE A 57 -1.13 6.16 11.00
CA ILE A 57 -0.11 5.92 9.99
C ILE A 57 1.28 6.32 10.50
N LYS A 58 1.40 7.46 11.18
CA LYS A 58 2.66 7.93 11.75
C LYS A 58 3.20 6.98 12.82
N GLU A 59 2.35 6.56 13.75
CA GLU A 59 2.70 5.60 14.81
C GLU A 59 3.13 4.24 14.22
N ASN A 60 2.41 3.74 13.22
CA ASN A 60 2.76 2.48 12.56
C ASN A 60 4.07 2.59 11.78
N LYS A 61 4.33 3.73 11.13
CA LYS A 61 5.60 3.96 10.43
C LYS A 61 6.78 3.99 11.41
N GLU A 62 6.60 4.54 12.61
CA GLU A 62 7.61 4.52 13.66
C GLU A 62 7.88 3.10 14.16
N LYS A 63 6.84 2.31 14.40
CA LYS A 63 6.97 0.88 14.76
C LYS A 63 7.71 0.08 13.70
N ILE A 64 7.40 0.30 12.41
CA ILE A 64 8.13 -0.33 11.30
C ILE A 64 9.60 0.09 11.31
N LYS A 65 9.89 1.37 11.56
CA LYS A 65 11.26 1.88 11.63
C LYS A 65 12.09 1.21 12.73
N VAL A 66 11.50 1.01 13.91
CA VAL A 66 12.17 0.30 15.02
C VAL A 66 12.47 -1.15 14.64
N ASN A 67 11.51 -1.84 14.01
CA ASN A 67 11.72 -3.23 13.55
C ASN A 67 12.67 -3.35 12.35
N LYS A 68 12.80 -2.29 11.55
CA LYS A 68 13.74 -2.20 10.43
C LYS A 68 15.15 -1.79 10.89
N GLN A 69 15.48 -1.81 12.17
CA GLN A 69 16.86 -1.55 12.60
C GLN A 69 17.82 -2.63 12.08
N LEU A 70 19.00 -2.19 11.62
CA LEU A 70 20.11 -3.07 11.29
C LEU A 70 20.57 -3.78 12.57
N PRO A 71 21.07 -5.03 12.52
CA PRO A 71 21.49 -5.79 11.35
C PRO A 71 20.41 -6.73 10.77
N TYR A 72 20.45 -6.95 9.46
CA TYR A 72 19.63 -7.97 8.80
C TYR A 72 20.41 -9.27 8.56
N LEU A 73 19.70 -10.38 8.55
CA LEU A 73 20.18 -11.65 8.02
C LEU A 73 19.85 -11.69 6.52
N VAL A 74 20.86 -11.91 5.70
CA VAL A 74 20.66 -12.05 4.24
C VAL A 74 20.09 -13.43 3.93
N ALA A 75 19.08 -13.51 3.08
CA ALA A 75 18.46 -14.74 2.64
C ALA A 75 18.11 -14.68 1.15
N ASN A 76 17.96 -15.85 0.52
CA ASN A 76 17.47 -15.99 -0.84
C ASN A 76 16.05 -16.54 -0.82
N VAL A 77 15.16 -15.97 -1.61
CA VAL A 77 13.84 -16.55 -1.86
C VAL A 77 14.01 -17.77 -2.77
N ILE A 78 13.54 -18.94 -2.34
CA ILE A 78 13.61 -20.17 -3.16
C ILE A 78 12.34 -20.28 -4.00
N GLU A 79 11.18 -20.23 -3.34
CA GLU A 79 9.90 -20.53 -3.96
C GLU A 79 8.78 -19.72 -3.28
N LEU A 80 7.78 -19.36 -4.06
CA LEU A 80 6.53 -18.78 -3.60
C LEU A 80 5.47 -19.87 -3.67
N ILE A 81 4.82 -20.15 -2.55
CA ILE A 81 3.84 -21.23 -2.42
C ILE A 81 2.47 -20.59 -2.38
N ASP A 82 1.63 -20.91 -3.36
CA ASP A 82 0.22 -20.57 -3.30
C ASP A 82 -0.46 -21.43 -2.21
N PRO A 83 -1.34 -20.84 -1.39
CA PRO A 83 -2.07 -21.59 -0.39
C PRO A 83 -2.90 -22.67 -1.10
N TYR A 84 -2.75 -23.93 -0.69
CA TYR A 84 -3.56 -25.03 -1.18
C TYR A 84 -5.05 -24.71 -0.92
N ASP A 85 -5.80 -24.43 -1.99
CA ASP A 85 -7.26 -24.39 -1.97
C ASP A 85 -7.74 -25.74 -2.49
N ASP A 86 -7.85 -26.73 -1.58
CA ASP A 86 -8.48 -27.98 -1.96
C ASP A 86 -9.99 -27.74 -2.03
N SER A 87 -10.52 -27.70 -3.26
CA SER A 87 -11.93 -27.52 -3.54
C SER A 87 -12.80 -28.70 -3.06
N ASN A 88 -12.20 -29.81 -2.61
CA ASN A 88 -12.91 -31.04 -2.23
C ASN A 88 -12.77 -31.43 -0.75
N GLU A 89 -12.12 -30.63 0.09
CA GLU A 89 -11.87 -30.97 1.49
C GLU A 89 -12.65 -30.09 2.48
N ASP A 90 -13.89 -30.49 2.79
CA ASP A 90 -14.58 -30.15 4.04
C ASP A 90 -13.90 -30.87 5.23
N TYR A 91 -12.59 -30.67 5.45
CA TYR A 91 -11.87 -31.38 6.51
C TYR A 91 -12.00 -30.68 7.85
N THR A 92 -12.92 -31.24 8.64
CA THR A 92 -12.87 -31.31 10.10
C THR A 92 -11.54 -31.91 10.56
N GLY A 93 -10.51 -31.08 10.76
CA GLY A 93 -9.18 -31.57 11.10
C GLY A 93 -8.32 -30.48 11.74
N SER A 94 -8.52 -30.29 13.04
CA SER A 94 -7.68 -29.45 13.89
C SER A 94 -6.24 -29.93 13.88
N THR A 95 -5.30 -29.09 13.44
CA THR A 95 -4.07 -28.77 14.17
C THR A 95 -3.32 -27.64 13.45
N ASN A 96 -3.29 -26.48 14.12
CA ASN A 96 -2.39 -25.34 13.86
C ASN A 96 -2.57 -24.52 12.57
N LYS A 97 -3.82 -24.26 12.15
CA LYS A 97 -4.11 -22.98 11.49
C LYS A 97 -4.43 -21.99 12.59
N SER A 98 -3.53 -21.03 12.84
CA SER A 98 -3.84 -19.85 13.66
C SER A 98 -4.93 -19.07 12.95
N GLN A 99 -6.18 -19.48 13.20
CA GLN A 99 -7.38 -18.69 13.00
C GLN A 99 -7.26 -17.47 13.91
N ALA A 100 -6.69 -16.38 13.40
CA ALA A 100 -6.97 -15.06 13.95
C ALA A 100 -8.40 -14.73 13.53
N ILE A 101 -9.36 -15.13 14.37
CA ILE A 101 -10.76 -14.78 14.25
C ILE A 101 -10.85 -13.28 14.59
N ASP A 102 -11.00 -12.43 13.59
CA ASP A 102 -11.57 -11.10 13.83
C ASP A 102 -13.07 -11.31 14.04
N SER A 103 -13.54 -11.13 15.27
CA SER A 103 -14.91 -11.44 15.73
C SER A 103 -16.00 -10.59 15.05
N THR A 104 -15.61 -9.67 14.16
CA THR A 104 -16.50 -8.67 13.56
C THR A 104 -16.94 -9.00 12.13
N THR A 105 -16.29 -9.94 11.43
CA THR A 105 -16.64 -10.29 10.05
C THR A 105 -16.67 -11.81 9.84
N ASN A 106 -17.87 -12.36 9.58
CA ASN A 106 -18.12 -13.78 9.31
C ASN A 106 -17.58 -14.26 7.94
N SER A 107 -16.46 -13.72 7.48
CA SER A 107 -15.71 -14.28 6.36
C SER A 107 -14.53 -15.03 6.94
N SER A 108 -14.54 -16.35 6.84
CA SER A 108 -13.37 -17.17 7.09
C SER A 108 -12.20 -16.58 6.29
N PHE A 109 -11.25 -15.93 6.96
CA PHE A 109 -10.06 -15.40 6.30
C PHE A 109 -9.24 -16.61 5.83
N LYS A 110 -9.58 -17.14 4.66
CA LYS A 110 -8.69 -18.00 3.89
C LYS A 110 -7.42 -17.18 3.72
N PHE A 111 -6.29 -17.72 4.16
CA PHE A 111 -4.99 -17.13 3.90
C PHE A 111 -4.78 -17.19 2.39
N THR A 112 -5.24 -16.18 1.65
CA THR A 112 -5.08 -16.08 0.19
C THR A 112 -3.72 -15.51 -0.19
N GLY A 113 -2.94 -15.08 0.81
CA GLY A 113 -1.56 -14.66 0.63
C GLY A 113 -0.68 -15.86 0.28
N ARG A 114 0.11 -15.71 -0.77
CA ARG A 114 1.16 -16.67 -1.13
C ARG A 114 2.19 -16.72 0.01
N GLY A 115 2.50 -17.92 0.47
CA GLY A 115 3.63 -18.17 1.36
C GLY A 115 4.96 -18.06 0.60
N ALA A 116 6.05 -17.91 1.34
CA ALA A 116 7.41 -17.87 0.78
C ALA A 116 8.31 -18.86 1.50
N VAL A 117 9.14 -19.58 0.74
CA VAL A 117 10.23 -20.38 1.27
C VAL A 117 11.52 -19.60 1.09
N VAL A 118 12.21 -19.31 2.19
CA VAL A 118 13.48 -18.58 2.19
C VAL A 118 14.62 -19.46 2.67
N LYS A 119 15.79 -19.30 2.05
CA LYS A 119 17.04 -19.90 2.50
C LYS A 119 17.95 -18.82 3.04
N THR A 120 18.23 -18.88 4.32
CA THR A 120 19.13 -17.92 4.96
C THR A 120 20.59 -18.18 4.59
N SER A 121 21.44 -17.17 4.78
CA SER A 121 22.90 -17.30 4.66
C SER A 121 23.48 -18.35 5.63
N THR A 122 22.79 -18.63 6.73
CA THR A 122 23.12 -19.72 7.67
C THR A 122 22.69 -21.10 7.17
N ARG A 123 22.26 -21.21 5.90
CA ARG A 123 21.80 -22.44 5.23
C ARG A 123 20.57 -23.08 5.86
N GLN A 124 19.77 -22.30 6.58
CA GLN A 124 18.47 -22.76 7.10
C GLN A 124 17.39 -22.44 6.08
N THR A 125 16.49 -23.39 5.83
CA THR A 125 15.32 -23.20 4.98
C THR A 125 14.11 -23.02 5.88
N VAL A 126 13.46 -21.86 5.80
CA VAL A 126 12.31 -21.50 6.63
C VAL A 126 11.11 -21.24 5.73
N TYR A 127 9.98 -21.85 6.07
CA TYR A 127 8.70 -21.54 5.42
C TYR A 127 8.01 -20.40 6.17
N LEU A 128 7.66 -19.36 5.43
CA LEU A 128 6.89 -18.22 5.91
C LEU A 128 5.49 -18.26 5.31
N PRO A 129 4.44 -18.51 6.11
CA PRO A 129 3.07 -18.36 5.63
C PRO A 129 2.74 -16.88 5.33
N ILE A 130 3.47 -15.95 5.93
CA ILE A 130 3.36 -14.51 5.73
C ILE A 130 4.72 -13.98 5.28
N PRO A 131 4.88 -13.56 4.00
CA PRO A 131 6.18 -13.15 3.47
C PRO A 131 6.78 -11.94 4.21
N GLY A 132 5.95 -11.00 4.69
CA GLY A 132 6.40 -9.90 5.55
C GLY A 132 6.00 -8.53 5.02
N LEU A 133 6.94 -7.57 5.07
CA LEU A 133 6.69 -6.18 4.64
C LEU A 133 6.58 -6.05 3.11
N ILE A 134 7.17 -6.98 2.36
CA ILE A 134 7.12 -7.03 0.90
C ILE A 134 5.99 -7.97 0.48
N ARG A 135 5.27 -7.58 -0.58
CA ARG A 135 4.21 -8.40 -1.17
C ARG A 135 4.82 -9.58 -1.93
N ALA A 136 4.16 -10.74 -1.86
CA ALA A 136 4.60 -11.94 -2.56
C ALA A 136 4.70 -11.74 -4.08
N ASP A 137 3.85 -10.91 -4.67
CA ASP A 137 3.82 -10.69 -6.13
C ASP A 137 5.03 -9.91 -6.67
N GLU A 138 5.72 -9.17 -5.80
CA GLU A 138 6.93 -8.42 -6.16
C GLU A 138 8.20 -9.26 -6.02
N LEU A 139 8.11 -10.36 -5.28
CA LEU A 139 9.21 -11.29 -5.05
C LEU A 139 9.34 -12.25 -6.22
N LYS A 140 10.58 -12.57 -6.57
CA LYS A 140 10.90 -13.63 -7.53
C LYS A 140 11.80 -14.69 -6.88
N PRO A 141 11.66 -15.97 -7.27
CA PRO A 141 12.64 -16.99 -6.94
C PRO A 141 14.07 -16.56 -7.32
N GLY A 142 15.03 -16.83 -6.45
CA GLY A 142 16.45 -16.49 -6.62
C GLY A 142 16.83 -15.08 -6.18
N GLU A 143 15.88 -14.29 -5.70
CA GLU A 143 16.13 -12.91 -5.27
C GLU A 143 16.72 -12.82 -3.87
N LEU A 144 17.63 -11.86 -3.68
CA LEU A 144 18.28 -11.56 -2.40
C LEU A 144 17.38 -10.67 -1.55
N VAL A 145 17.08 -11.10 -0.33
CA VAL A 145 16.22 -10.38 0.60
C VAL A 145 16.87 -10.25 1.98
N GLY A 146 16.62 -9.11 2.62
CA GLY A 146 16.95 -8.83 4.00
C GLY A 146 15.85 -9.36 4.91
N VAL A 147 16.23 -10.27 5.81
CA VAL A 147 15.34 -10.97 6.73
C VAL A 147 15.71 -10.64 8.17
N ASN A 148 14.73 -10.62 9.08
CA ASN A 148 15.01 -10.47 10.51
C ASN A 148 15.66 -11.76 11.07
N LYS A 149 16.66 -11.61 11.94
CA LYS A 149 17.42 -12.75 12.49
C LYS A 149 16.58 -13.71 13.35
N ASP A 150 15.62 -13.19 14.11
CA ASP A 150 14.87 -13.98 15.10
C ASP A 150 13.54 -14.46 14.53
N SER A 151 12.83 -13.61 13.78
CA SER A 151 11.50 -13.92 13.24
C SER A 151 11.48 -14.42 11.80
N TYR A 152 12.60 -14.33 11.09
CA TYR A 152 12.74 -14.69 9.68
C TYR A 152 11.80 -13.96 8.70
N ILE A 153 11.13 -12.89 9.13
CA ILE A 153 10.23 -12.08 8.29
C ILE A 153 11.05 -11.29 7.26
N ILE A 154 10.58 -11.24 6.01
CA ILE A 154 11.20 -10.43 4.95
C ILE A 154 10.92 -8.95 5.21
N LEU A 155 12.00 -8.16 5.31
CA LEU A 155 11.96 -6.72 5.57
C LEU A 155 12.11 -5.92 4.28
N GLU A 156 13.14 -6.22 3.49
CA GLU A 156 13.51 -5.43 2.31
C GLU A 156 14.19 -6.30 1.24
N LYS A 157 13.99 -5.93 -0.03
CA LYS A 157 14.69 -6.51 -1.17
C LYS A 157 16.07 -5.91 -1.24
N LEU A 158 17.09 -6.76 -1.23
CA LEU A 158 18.47 -6.32 -1.40
C LEU A 158 18.80 -6.29 -2.90
N PRO A 159 19.62 -5.32 -3.34
CA PRO A 159 20.12 -5.33 -4.70
C PRO A 159 20.93 -6.61 -4.95
N THR A 160 20.88 -7.11 -6.18
CA THR A 160 21.62 -8.31 -6.57
C THR A 160 23.11 -8.06 -6.38
N GLU A 161 23.76 -8.95 -5.63
CA GLU A 161 25.20 -8.90 -5.42
C GLU A 161 25.93 -9.73 -6.48
N PHE A 162 26.97 -9.15 -7.07
CA PHE A 162 27.91 -9.86 -7.93
C PHE A 162 29.22 -10.17 -7.20
N ASP A 163 29.89 -11.22 -7.66
CA ASP A 163 31.22 -11.60 -7.18
C ASP A 163 32.20 -10.42 -7.25
N SER A 164 33.03 -10.27 -6.21
CA SER A 164 33.98 -9.15 -6.12
C SER A 164 34.99 -9.12 -7.27
N ARG A 165 35.31 -10.28 -7.87
CA ARG A 165 36.19 -10.36 -9.03
C ARG A 165 35.55 -9.78 -10.28
N VAL A 166 34.23 -9.94 -10.45
CA VAL A 166 33.49 -9.34 -11.57
C VAL A 166 33.37 -7.83 -11.37
N LYS A 167 33.11 -7.38 -10.13
CA LYS A 167 33.12 -5.95 -9.80
C LYS A 167 34.49 -5.30 -10.05
N ALA A 168 35.58 -6.02 -9.78
CA ALA A 168 36.94 -5.52 -10.06
C ALA A 168 37.29 -5.48 -11.56
N MET A 169 36.47 -6.10 -12.43
CA MET A 169 36.61 -5.99 -13.88
C MET A 169 35.79 -4.82 -14.45
N GLU A 170 35.04 -4.10 -13.61
CA GLU A 170 34.38 -2.87 -14.02
C GLU A 170 35.43 -1.82 -14.38
N VAL A 171 35.24 -1.17 -15.53
CA VAL A 171 36.16 -0.13 -16.00
C VAL A 171 35.82 1.16 -15.26
N ASP A 172 36.61 1.48 -14.24
CA ASP A 172 36.42 2.67 -13.40
C ASP A 172 36.66 3.97 -14.17
N GLU A 173 37.64 3.97 -15.09
CA GLU A 173 38.05 5.15 -15.86
C GLU A 173 38.06 4.87 -17.36
N LYS A 174 37.46 5.79 -18.11
CA LYS A 174 37.53 5.72 -19.58
C LYS A 174 38.98 5.93 -20.02
N PRO A 175 39.51 5.11 -20.95
CA PRO A 175 40.85 5.34 -21.49
C PRO A 175 40.95 6.73 -22.13
N THR A 176 42.11 7.36 -21.94
CA THR A 176 42.41 8.71 -22.42
C THR A 176 42.98 8.75 -23.83
N GLU A 177 43.24 7.59 -24.44
CA GLU A 177 43.84 7.50 -25.77
C GLU A 177 42.80 7.75 -26.86
N ASP A 178 43.14 8.64 -27.79
CA ASP A 178 42.33 8.94 -28.96
C ASP A 178 42.92 8.26 -30.21
N TYR A 179 42.10 8.04 -31.24
CA TYR A 179 42.53 7.33 -32.47
C TYR A 179 43.70 7.98 -33.22
N THR A 180 43.96 9.27 -32.98
CA THR A 180 45.11 9.99 -33.55
C THR A 180 46.45 9.58 -32.93
N ASP A 181 46.43 8.95 -31.75
CA ASP A 181 47.63 8.48 -31.05
C ASP A 181 48.06 7.08 -31.50
N ILE A 182 47.27 6.44 -32.36
CA ILE A 182 47.51 5.11 -32.92
C ILE A 182 47.92 5.28 -34.39
N GLY A 183 49.21 5.04 -34.67
CA GLY A 183 49.84 5.22 -35.99
C GLY A 183 49.51 4.15 -37.03
#